data_AF-A0AAP6SIU3-F1
#
_entry.id   AF-A0AAP6SIU3-F1
#
_cell.length_a   1.000
_cell.length_b   1.000
_cell.length_c   1.000
_cell.angle_alpha   90.00
_cell.angle_beta   90.00
_cell.angle_gamma   90.00
#
_symmetry.space_group_name_H-M   'P 1'
#
loop_
_entity.id
_entity.type
_entity.pdbx_description
1 polymer ?
#
loop_
_entity_poly.entity_id
_entity_poly.type
_entity_poly.pdbx_seq_one_letter_code
_entity_poly.pdbx_strand_id
1 'polypeptide(L)'
;MVAKISLGNSLYGAICYNGEKINKEKGRLLDTNKIYNDGSGTVNIHRVYEDFMRWMPSHTKTERPMMHISLNPHPDDRLSDTDYTALAHEYMQKMGLGDMPYLIFKHMDIDRHHIHIVALRVGTDGKAISDKNNFYRSKEICRELERKYNLHTAERQRITPDMPIREIDPSGDIKRQVANTVKMVGMRYKFQTIGEYNAILGLYNIRCEQTDGRVNGREYHGLVYFATDDNGNTIASPFKASRLGKFASRTAIDSRMERAKDNIDIRPTKQSVSEAMAESSGKDDFIARLKERNIDLILRHTDTGRIYGATFIDHNTRTVLNGSRLGRQFSANALEQWLTAGERPSVVPVQPDTRQEQPQPDTQPSQSDSQQPDSGNAQSNTAGQQTTGGTSQGQQHGQGQSQQQFRQGNSSLYEDMPSIPGLDLFHTGPGFDAEEEAFYRAMQRRKKKKRRGPKL
;
A
#
# COMPACT_ATOMS: atom_id res chain seq x y z
N MET A 1 -17.96 -9.35 6.58
CA MET A 1 -17.27 -9.98 7.73
C MET A 1 -15.89 -10.56 7.36
N VAL A 2 -14.86 -10.36 8.20
CA VAL A 2 -13.50 -10.93 8.05
C VAL A 2 -13.14 -11.81 9.25
N ALA A 3 -12.56 -12.99 8.99
CA ALA A 3 -12.00 -13.86 10.03
C ALA A 3 -10.47 -13.76 10.12
N LYS A 4 -9.93 -13.60 11.33
CA LYS A 4 -8.51 -13.83 11.66
C LYS A 4 -8.39 -15.14 12.44
N ILE A 5 -7.51 -16.05 12.03
CA ILE A 5 -7.27 -17.33 12.73
C ILE A 5 -5.81 -17.39 13.18
N SER A 6 -5.57 -17.62 14.47
CA SER A 6 -4.24 -17.87 15.03
C SER A 6 -4.21 -19.17 15.83
N LEU A 7 -3.17 -19.96 15.62
CA LEU A 7 -2.95 -21.23 16.31
C LEU A 7 -2.03 -20.99 17.52
N GLY A 8 -2.44 -21.44 18.70
CA GLY A 8 -1.74 -21.14 19.96
C GLY A 8 -1.16 -22.36 20.65
N ASN A 9 -0.23 -22.13 21.56
CA ASN A 9 0.20 -23.08 22.59
C ASN A 9 0.01 -22.57 24.02
N SER A 10 -0.40 -21.30 24.19
CA SER A 10 -0.69 -20.69 25.48
C SER A 10 -2.20 -20.48 25.60
N LEU A 11 -2.91 -21.53 25.99
CA LEU A 11 -4.35 -21.44 26.24
C LEU A 11 -4.66 -20.47 27.38
N TYR A 12 -3.88 -20.54 28.47
CA TYR A 12 -3.95 -19.59 29.58
C TYR A 12 -3.79 -18.13 29.10
N GLY A 13 -2.79 -17.85 28.26
CA GLY A 13 -2.60 -16.50 27.70
C GLY A 13 -3.77 -16.02 26.84
N ALA A 14 -4.40 -16.91 26.07
CA ALA A 14 -5.61 -16.58 25.31
C ALA A 14 -6.83 -16.32 26.22
N ILE A 15 -7.01 -17.10 27.28
CA ILE A 15 -8.10 -16.90 28.25
C ILE A 15 -7.88 -15.60 29.04
N CYS A 16 -6.65 -15.34 29.51
CA CYS A 16 -6.30 -14.09 30.19
C CYS A 16 -6.57 -12.86 29.34
N TYR A 17 -6.09 -12.83 28.08
CA TYR A 17 -6.30 -11.67 27.20
C TYR A 17 -7.78 -11.33 27.03
N ASN A 18 -8.63 -12.32 26.71
CA ASN A 18 -10.07 -12.07 26.53
C ASN A 18 -10.79 -11.79 27.87
N GLY A 19 -10.39 -12.46 28.97
CA GLY A 19 -10.95 -12.24 30.30
C GLY A 19 -10.60 -10.85 30.87
N GLU A 20 -9.39 -10.35 30.64
CA GLU A 20 -9.00 -8.99 31.00
C GLU A 20 -9.74 -7.95 30.15
N LYS A 21 -9.95 -8.20 28.84
CA LYS A 21 -10.77 -7.35 27.95
C LYS A 21 -12.23 -7.25 28.43
N ILE A 22 -12.86 -8.36 28.88
CA ILE A 22 -14.18 -8.31 29.55
C ILE A 22 -14.14 -7.37 30.77
N ASN A 23 -13.16 -7.56 31.64
CA ASN A 23 -13.10 -6.86 32.93
C ASN A 23 -12.71 -5.37 32.81
N LYS A 24 -12.08 -4.95 31.70
CA LYS A 24 -11.59 -3.57 31.49
C LYS A 24 -12.36 -2.78 30.43
N GLU A 25 -12.80 -3.39 29.34
CA GLU A 25 -13.12 -2.69 28.07
C GLU A 25 -14.48 -3.06 27.46
N LYS A 26 -15.53 -3.14 28.31
CA LYS A 26 -16.92 -3.38 27.87
C LYS A 26 -17.13 -4.68 27.06
N GLY A 27 -16.26 -5.67 27.25
CA GLY A 27 -16.45 -7.01 26.69
C GLY A 27 -17.46 -7.85 27.47
N ARG A 28 -17.93 -8.95 26.88
CA ARG A 28 -18.79 -9.95 27.54
C ARG A 28 -18.52 -11.36 27.02
N LEU A 29 -18.55 -12.36 27.90
CA LEU A 29 -18.71 -13.77 27.50
C LEU A 29 -20.15 -13.97 27.01
N LEU A 30 -20.33 -14.30 25.74
CA LEU A 30 -21.66 -14.55 25.17
C LEU A 30 -22.12 -15.98 25.47
N ASP A 31 -21.29 -16.97 25.14
CA ASP A 31 -21.62 -18.38 25.33
C ASP A 31 -20.38 -19.29 25.35
N THR A 32 -20.57 -20.56 25.70
CA THR A 32 -19.53 -21.58 25.80
C THR A 32 -20.01 -22.92 25.25
N ASN A 33 -19.08 -23.75 24.79
CA ASN A 33 -19.34 -25.15 24.48
C ASN A 33 -18.45 -26.04 25.34
N LYS A 34 -19.04 -27.02 26.02
CA LYS A 34 -18.37 -28.01 26.89
C LYS A 34 -17.48 -27.43 28.01
N ILE A 35 -17.56 -26.13 28.27
CA ILE A 35 -16.95 -25.40 29.39
C ILE A 35 -18.07 -24.78 30.23
N TYR A 36 -17.90 -24.72 31.55
CA TYR A 36 -18.92 -24.12 32.43
C TYR A 36 -19.10 -22.61 32.16
N ASN A 37 -20.36 -22.16 32.12
CA ASN A 37 -20.78 -20.76 32.05
C ASN A 37 -21.88 -20.55 33.10
N ASP A 38 -21.79 -19.48 33.89
CA ASP A 38 -22.82 -19.10 34.88
C ASP A 38 -23.87 -18.11 34.33
N GLY A 39 -23.72 -17.69 33.06
CA GLY A 39 -24.61 -16.72 32.42
C GLY A 39 -24.38 -15.27 32.84
N SER A 40 -23.44 -14.98 33.75
CA SER A 40 -23.11 -13.62 34.19
C SER A 40 -22.55 -12.74 33.06
N GLY A 41 -21.96 -13.37 32.04
CA GLY A 41 -21.19 -12.69 31.00
C GLY A 41 -19.75 -12.34 31.41
N THR A 42 -19.34 -12.76 32.61
CA THR A 42 -17.94 -12.68 33.08
C THR A 42 -17.24 -14.03 32.95
N VAL A 43 -15.95 -14.11 33.26
CA VAL A 43 -15.19 -15.36 33.18
C VAL A 43 -14.23 -15.54 34.37
N ASN A 44 -14.31 -16.67 35.06
CA ASN A 44 -13.29 -17.09 36.00
C ASN A 44 -12.16 -17.81 35.23
N ILE A 45 -11.07 -17.10 34.99
CA ILE A 45 -9.91 -17.55 34.20
C ILE A 45 -9.37 -18.91 34.69
N HIS A 46 -9.27 -19.10 36.01
CA HIS A 46 -8.72 -20.34 36.59
C HIS A 46 -9.63 -21.54 36.31
N ARG A 47 -10.92 -21.42 36.66
CA ARG A 47 -11.91 -22.50 36.47
C ARG A 47 -12.04 -22.91 34.99
N VAL A 48 -12.07 -21.92 34.11
CA VAL A 48 -12.13 -22.15 32.65
C VAL A 48 -10.87 -22.84 32.14
N TYR A 49 -9.68 -22.44 32.63
CA TYR A 49 -8.44 -23.13 32.28
C TYR A 49 -8.45 -24.59 32.76
N GLU A 50 -8.90 -24.87 33.98
CA GLU A 50 -9.06 -26.24 34.49
C GLU A 50 -10.04 -27.07 33.64
N ASP A 51 -11.21 -26.52 33.30
CA ASP A 51 -12.19 -27.20 32.45
C ASP A 51 -11.60 -27.56 31.08
N PHE A 52 -10.87 -26.64 30.45
CA PHE A 52 -10.14 -26.96 29.22
C PHE A 52 -9.05 -28.03 29.41
N MET A 53 -8.31 -28.01 30.52
CA MET A 53 -7.29 -29.03 30.81
C MET A 53 -7.93 -30.41 31.01
N ARG A 54 -9.14 -30.51 31.58
CA ARG A 54 -9.89 -31.78 31.70
C ARG A 54 -10.23 -32.40 30.33
N TRP A 55 -10.46 -31.57 29.31
CA TRP A 55 -10.71 -32.02 27.94
C TRP A 55 -9.44 -32.30 27.13
N MET A 56 -8.26 -31.88 27.58
CA MET A 56 -7.01 -32.03 26.85
C MET A 56 -6.30 -33.35 27.19
N PRO A 57 -6.15 -34.30 26.24
CA PRO A 57 -5.53 -35.59 26.55
C PRO A 57 -4.04 -35.45 26.84
N SER A 58 -3.57 -36.24 27.81
CA SER A 58 -2.17 -36.30 28.26
C SER A 58 -1.16 -36.61 27.15
N HIS A 59 -1.59 -37.29 26.09
CA HIS A 59 -0.78 -37.71 24.94
C HIS A 59 -1.06 -36.88 23.67
N THR A 60 -1.13 -35.56 23.83
CA THR A 60 -1.32 -34.61 22.72
C THR A 60 -0.11 -34.59 21.76
N LYS A 61 -0.34 -34.86 20.46
CA LYS A 61 0.73 -34.93 19.44
C LYS A 61 1.10 -33.60 18.76
N THR A 62 0.40 -32.50 19.09
CA THR A 62 0.62 -31.18 18.47
C THR A 62 1.29 -30.19 19.42
N GLU A 63 2.27 -29.43 18.92
CA GLU A 63 2.84 -28.28 19.65
C GLU A 63 1.87 -27.08 19.75
N ARG A 64 0.74 -27.10 19.02
CA ARG A 64 -0.29 -26.06 19.01
C ARG A 64 -1.69 -26.69 19.22
N PRO A 65 -2.12 -26.93 20.47
CA PRO A 65 -3.37 -27.61 20.79
C PRO A 65 -4.64 -26.74 20.71
N MET A 66 -4.50 -25.42 20.53
CA MET A 66 -5.63 -24.47 20.55
C MET A 66 -5.69 -23.58 19.31
N MET A 67 -6.87 -23.01 19.05
CA MET A 67 -7.15 -22.05 17.99
C MET A 67 -7.87 -20.82 18.58
N HIS A 68 -7.43 -19.63 18.19
CA HIS A 68 -8.10 -18.36 18.48
C HIS A 68 -8.60 -17.78 17.15
N ILE A 69 -9.86 -17.34 17.14
CA ILE A 69 -10.55 -16.89 15.93
C ILE A 69 -11.24 -15.57 16.26
N SER A 70 -10.92 -14.49 15.54
CA SER A 70 -11.66 -13.22 15.63
C SER A 70 -12.53 -13.07 14.38
N LEU A 71 -13.85 -12.94 14.57
CA LEU A 71 -14.83 -12.69 13.50
C LEU A 71 -15.27 -11.23 13.56
N ASN A 72 -15.02 -10.51 12.48
CA ASN A 72 -15.12 -9.06 12.39
C ASN A 72 -16.16 -8.66 11.32
N PRO A 73 -17.42 -8.41 11.69
CA PRO A 73 -18.39 -7.73 10.82
C PRO A 73 -17.91 -6.34 10.36
N HIS A 74 -18.66 -5.72 9.43
CA HIS A 74 -18.46 -4.32 9.06
C HIS A 74 -18.88 -3.41 10.23
N PRO A 75 -18.27 -2.21 10.39
CA PRO A 75 -18.69 -1.26 11.44
C PRO A 75 -20.16 -0.85 11.39
N ASP A 76 -20.86 -1.07 10.27
CA ASP A 76 -22.30 -0.79 10.10
C ASP A 76 -23.19 -2.03 10.33
N ASP A 77 -22.61 -3.23 10.41
CA ASP A 77 -23.38 -4.44 10.77
C ASP A 77 -23.81 -4.33 12.25
N ARG A 78 -25.09 -4.54 12.53
CA ARG A 78 -25.68 -4.47 13.89
C ARG A 78 -26.29 -5.82 14.24
N LEU A 79 -25.46 -6.71 14.79
CA LEU A 79 -25.88 -8.03 15.28
C LEU A 79 -26.21 -7.98 16.77
N SER A 80 -27.28 -8.68 17.16
CA SER A 80 -27.60 -8.90 18.58
C SER A 80 -26.63 -9.90 19.21
N ASP A 81 -26.59 -9.98 20.55
CA ASP A 81 -25.82 -11.00 21.27
C ASP A 81 -26.23 -12.42 20.82
N THR A 82 -27.53 -12.65 20.59
CA THR A 82 -28.08 -13.92 20.09
C THR A 82 -27.59 -14.24 18.68
N ASP A 83 -27.56 -13.25 17.77
CA ASP A 83 -27.04 -13.45 16.40
C ASP A 83 -25.55 -13.76 16.41
N TYR A 84 -24.76 -13.07 17.24
CA TYR A 84 -23.34 -13.35 17.40
C TYR A 84 -23.09 -14.78 17.92
N THR A 85 -23.85 -15.23 18.92
CA THR A 85 -23.78 -16.60 19.44
C THR A 85 -24.14 -17.62 18.37
N ALA A 86 -25.27 -17.45 17.67
CA ALA A 86 -25.70 -18.37 16.61
C ALA A 86 -24.70 -18.43 15.43
N LEU A 87 -24.19 -17.27 15.01
CA LEU A 87 -23.16 -17.14 13.97
C LEU A 87 -21.85 -17.82 14.39
N ALA A 88 -21.44 -17.66 15.66
CA ALA A 88 -20.25 -18.30 16.19
C ALA A 88 -20.37 -19.83 16.23
N HIS A 89 -21.49 -20.38 16.72
CA HIS A 89 -21.74 -21.82 16.73
C HIS A 89 -21.77 -22.40 15.31
N GLU A 90 -22.45 -21.75 14.38
CA GLU A 90 -22.51 -22.19 12.98
C GLU A 90 -21.13 -22.14 12.29
N TYR A 91 -20.36 -21.08 12.56
CA TYR A 91 -18.97 -20.97 12.10
C TYR A 91 -18.11 -22.11 12.66
N MET A 92 -18.22 -22.41 13.96
CA MET A 92 -17.47 -23.49 14.62
C MET A 92 -17.87 -24.87 14.10
N GLN A 93 -19.17 -25.13 13.92
CA GLN A 93 -19.68 -26.36 13.30
C GLN A 93 -19.10 -26.54 11.89
N LYS A 94 -19.22 -25.51 11.03
CA LYS A 94 -18.69 -25.56 9.65
C LYS A 94 -17.17 -25.62 9.58
N MET A 95 -16.43 -25.13 10.59
CA MET A 95 -14.99 -25.33 10.73
C MET A 95 -14.59 -26.73 11.25
N GLY A 96 -15.55 -27.55 11.67
CA GLY A 96 -15.31 -28.87 12.26
C GLY A 96 -14.86 -28.81 13.72
N LEU A 97 -15.11 -27.69 14.40
CA LEU A 97 -14.80 -27.43 15.80
C LEU A 97 -16.05 -27.42 16.69
N GLY A 98 -17.24 -27.68 16.15
CA GLY A 98 -18.51 -27.61 16.88
C GLY A 98 -18.58 -28.54 18.10
N ASP A 99 -17.93 -29.71 18.02
CA ASP A 99 -17.79 -30.65 19.15
C ASP A 99 -16.62 -30.36 20.08
N MET A 100 -15.78 -29.37 19.79
CA MET A 100 -14.64 -29.03 20.63
C MET A 100 -15.05 -28.08 21.76
N PRO A 101 -14.39 -28.13 22.93
CA PRO A 101 -14.59 -27.09 23.93
C PRO A 101 -14.16 -25.72 23.39
N TYR A 102 -14.99 -24.70 23.61
CA TYR A 102 -14.68 -23.31 23.26
C TYR A 102 -15.47 -22.28 24.08
N LEU A 103 -15.01 -21.04 24.02
CA LEU A 103 -15.65 -19.83 24.58
C LEU A 103 -15.90 -18.83 23.45
N ILE A 104 -17.00 -18.08 23.52
CA ILE A 104 -17.34 -17.00 22.58
C ILE A 104 -17.39 -15.69 23.38
N PHE A 105 -16.43 -14.80 23.13
CA PHE A 105 -16.35 -13.45 23.71
C PHE A 105 -16.81 -12.41 22.70
N LYS A 106 -17.51 -11.37 23.15
CA LYS A 106 -17.81 -10.15 22.39
C LYS A 106 -17.00 -8.99 22.93
N HIS A 107 -16.31 -8.27 22.05
CA HIS A 107 -15.57 -7.05 22.38
C HIS A 107 -16.24 -5.83 21.71
N MET A 108 -16.14 -4.67 22.38
CA MET A 108 -16.73 -3.38 22.02
C MET A 108 -15.71 -2.23 22.24
N ASP A 109 -14.43 -2.58 22.15
CA ASP A 109 -13.22 -1.78 22.38
C ASP A 109 -12.81 -0.93 21.17
N ILE A 110 -13.36 -1.21 19.98
CA ILE A 110 -13.21 -0.44 18.74
C ILE A 110 -14.59 -0.20 18.10
N ASP A 111 -14.67 0.72 17.12
CA ASP A 111 -15.92 1.12 16.43
C ASP A 111 -16.77 -0.04 15.86
N ARG A 112 -16.15 -1.23 15.67
CA ARG A 112 -16.84 -2.45 15.25
C ARG A 112 -16.99 -3.41 16.43
N HIS A 113 -18.23 -3.81 16.71
CA HIS A 113 -18.47 -4.97 17.56
C HIS A 113 -17.96 -6.23 16.85
N HIS A 114 -17.16 -7.02 17.55
CA HIS A 114 -16.57 -8.24 17.00
C HIS A 114 -16.50 -9.32 18.07
N ILE A 115 -16.31 -10.57 17.65
CA ILE A 115 -16.25 -11.71 18.56
C ILE A 115 -14.95 -12.49 18.45
N HIS A 116 -14.47 -12.95 19.59
CA HIS A 116 -13.30 -13.82 19.74
C HIS A 116 -13.73 -15.20 20.21
N ILE A 117 -13.27 -16.24 19.53
CA ILE A 117 -13.54 -17.63 19.88
C ILE A 117 -12.23 -18.30 20.28
N VAL A 118 -12.15 -18.74 21.54
CA VAL A 118 -11.01 -19.52 22.08
C VAL A 118 -11.43 -20.99 22.10
N ALA A 119 -10.77 -21.83 21.31
CA ALA A 119 -11.15 -23.23 21.13
C ALA A 119 -9.97 -24.20 21.26
N LEU A 120 -10.23 -25.40 21.78
CA LEU A 120 -9.32 -26.53 21.56
C LEU A 120 -9.49 -27.06 20.13
N ARG A 121 -8.39 -27.58 19.56
CA ARG A 121 -8.40 -28.31 18.27
C ARG A 121 -7.93 -29.76 18.39
N VAL A 122 -7.72 -30.25 19.61
CA VAL A 122 -7.26 -31.61 19.91
C VAL A 122 -8.41 -32.39 20.52
N GLY A 123 -8.87 -33.42 19.81
CA GLY A 123 -9.94 -34.31 20.29
C GLY A 123 -9.46 -35.22 21.44
N THR A 124 -10.39 -35.95 22.05
CA THR A 124 -10.10 -36.91 23.12
C THR A 124 -9.17 -38.06 22.69
N ASP A 125 -9.04 -38.31 21.39
CA ASP A 125 -8.11 -39.28 20.79
C ASP A 125 -6.67 -38.77 20.62
N GLY A 126 -6.37 -37.57 21.12
CA GLY A 126 -5.07 -36.92 21.03
C GLY A 126 -4.71 -36.39 19.63
N LYS A 127 -5.60 -36.51 18.64
CA LYS A 127 -5.38 -35.98 17.29
C LYS A 127 -5.85 -34.54 17.20
N ALA A 128 -5.06 -33.74 16.49
CA ALA A 128 -5.45 -32.38 16.14
C ALA A 128 -6.29 -32.36 14.86
N ILE A 129 -7.45 -31.70 14.89
CA ILE A 129 -8.20 -31.27 13.71
C ILE A 129 -7.25 -30.48 12.80
N SER A 130 -7.32 -30.70 11.49
CA SER A 130 -6.33 -30.11 10.57
C SER A 130 -6.33 -28.57 10.58
N ASP A 131 -5.18 -27.97 10.27
CA ASP A 131 -5.04 -26.55 9.91
C ASP A 131 -4.93 -26.31 8.39
N LYS A 132 -4.86 -27.38 7.58
CA LYS A 132 -4.76 -27.29 6.13
C LYS A 132 -5.97 -26.55 5.56
N ASN A 133 -5.70 -25.56 4.72
CA ASN A 133 -6.70 -24.74 4.02
C ASN A 133 -7.69 -23.98 4.94
N ASN A 134 -7.40 -23.83 6.24
CA ASN A 134 -8.29 -23.10 7.17
C ASN A 134 -8.64 -21.69 6.68
N PHE A 135 -7.71 -20.98 6.03
CA PHE A 135 -7.99 -19.66 5.44
C PHE A 135 -9.07 -19.71 4.35
N TYR A 136 -9.02 -20.70 3.44
CA TYR A 136 -10.00 -20.83 2.36
C TYR A 136 -11.36 -21.27 2.89
N ARG A 137 -11.38 -22.30 3.74
CA ARG A 137 -12.60 -22.81 4.41
C ARG A 137 -13.27 -21.73 5.24
N SER A 138 -12.51 -21.02 6.08
CA SER A 138 -13.00 -19.89 6.87
C SER A 138 -13.59 -18.78 6.00
N LYS A 139 -12.92 -18.41 4.91
CA LYS A 139 -13.43 -17.39 3.97
C LYS A 139 -14.75 -17.81 3.33
N GLU A 140 -14.89 -19.07 2.93
CA GLU A 140 -16.12 -19.63 2.36
C GLU A 140 -17.26 -19.63 3.38
N ILE A 141 -17.00 -20.07 4.62
CA ILE A 141 -17.96 -20.03 5.72
C ILE A 141 -18.39 -18.58 6.03
N CYS A 142 -17.45 -17.64 6.10
CA CYS A 142 -17.78 -16.23 6.28
C CYS A 142 -18.70 -15.71 5.17
N ARG A 143 -18.55 -16.18 3.93
CA ARG A 143 -19.41 -15.79 2.79
C ARG A 143 -20.82 -16.35 2.89
N GLU A 144 -20.96 -17.56 3.41
CA GLU A 144 -22.28 -18.15 3.70
C GLU A 144 -22.99 -17.40 4.83
N LEU A 145 -22.27 -17.12 5.93
CA LEU A 145 -22.78 -16.37 7.07
C LEU A 145 -23.12 -14.91 6.67
N GLU A 146 -22.30 -14.26 5.84
CA GLU A 146 -22.61 -12.93 5.28
C GLU A 146 -23.97 -12.92 4.58
N ARG A 147 -24.25 -13.91 3.73
CA ARG A 147 -25.55 -14.01 3.04
C ARG A 147 -26.70 -14.35 4.01
N LYS A 148 -26.48 -15.28 4.94
CA LYS A 148 -27.52 -15.78 5.86
C LYS A 148 -27.98 -14.72 6.88
N TYR A 149 -27.05 -13.95 7.43
CA TYR A 149 -27.31 -12.90 8.42
C TYR A 149 -27.41 -11.50 7.77
N ASN A 150 -27.50 -11.42 6.44
CA ASN A 150 -27.60 -10.18 5.65
C ASN A 150 -26.51 -9.14 6.00
N LEU A 151 -25.27 -9.59 6.17
CA LEU A 151 -24.12 -8.75 6.55
C LEU A 151 -23.42 -8.17 5.33
N HIS A 152 -22.75 -7.04 5.54
CA HIS A 152 -21.88 -6.45 4.53
C HIS A 152 -20.74 -7.42 4.13
N THR A 153 -20.69 -7.74 2.84
CA THR A 153 -19.69 -8.67 2.31
C THR A 153 -18.28 -8.05 2.39
N ALA A 154 -17.31 -8.80 2.92
CA ALA A 154 -15.91 -8.34 3.00
C ALA A 154 -15.18 -8.45 1.65
N GLU A 155 -15.85 -8.05 0.57
CA GLU A 155 -15.28 -8.14 -0.77
C GLU A 155 -14.31 -6.98 -1.00
N ARG A 156 -13.09 -7.30 -1.45
CA ARG A 156 -12.21 -6.27 -1.98
C ARG A 156 -12.87 -5.70 -3.22
N GLN A 157 -13.48 -4.54 -3.10
CA GLN A 157 -14.02 -3.77 -4.21
C GLN A 157 -12.93 -3.71 -5.28
N ARG A 158 -13.17 -4.42 -6.39
CA ARG A 158 -12.22 -4.45 -7.51
C ARG A 158 -12.30 -3.09 -8.17
N ILE A 159 -11.24 -2.29 -8.00
CA ILE A 159 -11.04 -1.06 -8.76
C ILE A 159 -11.06 -1.45 -10.24
N THR A 160 -12.15 -1.11 -10.94
CA THR A 160 -12.28 -1.27 -12.38
C THR A 160 -11.55 -0.13 -13.10
N PRO A 161 -11.21 -0.29 -14.40
CA PRO A 161 -10.65 0.79 -15.20
C PRO A 161 -11.52 2.06 -15.17
N ASP A 162 -12.84 1.90 -15.11
CA ASP A 162 -13.82 2.97 -15.31
C ASP A 162 -14.37 3.58 -13.99
N MET A 163 -14.07 2.98 -12.83
CA MET A 163 -14.51 3.48 -11.53
C MET A 163 -14.06 4.94 -11.31
N PRO A 164 -14.95 5.93 -11.12
CA PRO A 164 -14.52 7.31 -10.92
C PRO A 164 -13.64 7.44 -9.67
N ILE A 165 -12.58 8.25 -9.77
CA ILE A 165 -11.84 8.69 -8.59
C ILE A 165 -12.70 9.77 -7.91
N ARG A 166 -12.82 9.71 -6.59
CA ARG A 166 -13.60 10.65 -5.79
C ARG A 166 -12.71 11.30 -4.74
N GLU A 167 -13.07 12.50 -4.34
CA GLU A 167 -12.55 13.17 -3.15
C GLU A 167 -12.79 12.32 -1.89
N ILE A 168 -12.00 12.58 -0.85
CA ILE A 168 -12.19 11.91 0.46
C ILE A 168 -13.46 12.44 1.12
N ASP A 169 -14.42 11.54 1.37
CA ASP A 169 -15.54 11.76 2.27
C ASP A 169 -15.07 11.59 3.74
N PRO A 170 -15.11 12.64 4.57
CA PRO A 170 -14.69 12.56 5.98
C PRO A 170 -15.52 11.59 6.83
N SER A 171 -16.75 11.26 6.42
CA SER A 171 -17.65 10.35 7.14
C SER A 171 -17.36 8.86 6.88
N GLY A 172 -16.59 8.56 5.84
CA GLY A 172 -16.27 7.19 5.43
C GLY A 172 -14.95 6.64 5.98
N ASP A 173 -14.57 5.42 5.56
CA ASP A 173 -13.25 4.83 5.84
C ASP A 173 -12.16 5.60 5.07
N ILE A 174 -11.66 6.69 5.66
CA ILE A 174 -10.64 7.58 5.10
C ILE A 174 -9.41 6.79 4.63
N LYS A 175 -8.96 5.78 5.41
CA LYS A 175 -7.79 4.97 5.06
C LYS A 175 -8.02 4.18 3.77
N ARG A 176 -9.20 3.55 3.61
CA ARG A 176 -9.60 2.81 2.40
C ARG A 176 -9.75 3.75 1.21
N GLN A 177 -10.33 4.93 1.42
CA GLN A 177 -10.49 5.95 0.38
C GLN A 177 -9.11 6.44 -0.12
N VAL A 178 -8.22 6.88 0.78
CA VAL A 178 -6.84 7.28 0.46
C VAL A 178 -6.10 6.17 -0.27
N ALA A 179 -6.18 4.92 0.21
CA ALA A 179 -5.54 3.78 -0.44
C ALA A 179 -6.06 3.53 -1.87
N ASN A 180 -7.36 3.67 -2.09
CA ASN A 180 -7.99 3.49 -3.40
C ASN A 180 -7.63 4.63 -4.36
N THR A 181 -7.72 5.88 -3.93
CA THR A 181 -7.39 7.07 -4.73
C THR A 181 -5.91 7.08 -5.12
N VAL A 182 -4.99 6.89 -4.17
CA VAL A 182 -3.54 6.76 -4.43
C VAL A 182 -3.24 5.64 -5.44
N LYS A 183 -3.96 4.52 -5.34
CA LYS A 183 -3.82 3.41 -6.28
C LYS A 183 -4.36 3.76 -7.67
N MET A 184 -5.52 4.40 -7.78
CA MET A 184 -6.14 4.80 -9.05
C MET A 184 -5.31 5.88 -9.75
N VAL A 185 -4.89 6.92 -9.04
CA VAL A 185 -4.03 7.99 -9.56
C VAL A 185 -2.75 7.39 -10.15
N GLY A 186 -2.02 6.56 -9.38
CA GLY A 186 -0.81 5.89 -9.86
C GLY A 186 -1.05 4.79 -10.90
N MET A 187 -2.28 4.35 -11.15
CA MET A 187 -2.61 3.40 -12.23
C MET A 187 -3.02 4.09 -13.53
N ARG A 188 -3.64 5.27 -13.44
CA ARG A 188 -4.23 5.96 -14.61
C ARG A 188 -3.42 7.14 -15.10
N TYR A 189 -2.80 7.91 -14.20
CA TYR A 189 -2.11 9.15 -14.55
C TYR A 189 -0.60 8.97 -14.72
N LYS A 190 -0.04 9.72 -15.67
CA LYS A 190 1.39 9.87 -15.92
C LYS A 190 1.86 11.20 -15.31
N PHE A 191 2.91 11.15 -14.50
CA PHE A 191 3.53 12.30 -13.84
C PHE A 191 5.02 11.99 -13.63
N GLN A 192 5.91 12.99 -13.64
CA GLN A 192 7.37 12.79 -13.54
C GLN A 192 7.97 13.36 -12.25
N THR A 193 7.21 14.11 -11.45
CA THR A 193 7.69 14.76 -10.23
C THR A 193 6.69 14.61 -9.08
N ILE A 194 7.20 14.73 -7.84
CA ILE A 194 6.35 14.72 -6.63
C ILE A 194 5.37 15.91 -6.61
N GLY A 195 5.74 17.06 -7.19
CA GLY A 195 4.87 18.24 -7.30
C GLY A 195 3.73 18.08 -8.30
N GLU A 196 3.91 17.26 -9.34
CA GLU A 196 2.85 16.84 -10.26
C GLU A 196 1.96 15.78 -9.60
N TYR A 197 2.56 14.79 -8.93
CA TYR A 197 1.82 13.77 -8.17
C TYR A 197 0.93 14.39 -7.08
N ASN A 198 1.44 15.39 -6.34
CA ASN A 198 0.66 16.12 -5.36
C ASN A 198 -0.44 17.00 -5.98
N ALA A 199 -0.27 17.50 -7.21
CA ALA A 199 -1.33 18.27 -7.86
C ALA A 199 -2.54 17.37 -8.19
N ILE A 200 -2.33 16.17 -8.74
CA ILE A 200 -3.41 15.21 -9.01
C ILE A 200 -3.97 14.57 -7.75
N LEU A 201 -3.18 14.38 -6.68
CA LEU A 201 -3.73 13.94 -5.39
C LEU A 201 -4.57 15.04 -4.70
N GLY A 202 -4.19 16.31 -4.88
CA GLY A 202 -4.90 17.46 -4.33
C GLY A 202 -6.33 17.60 -4.83
N LEU A 203 -6.60 17.27 -6.11
CA LEU A 203 -7.95 17.16 -6.68
C LEU A 203 -8.87 16.15 -5.99
N TYR A 204 -8.34 15.33 -5.09
CA TYR A 204 -9.11 14.33 -4.35
C TYR A 204 -8.91 14.45 -2.84
N ASN A 205 -8.52 15.63 -2.35
CA ASN A 205 -8.27 15.91 -0.93
C ASN A 205 -7.21 14.99 -0.30
N ILE A 206 -6.10 14.76 -1.02
CA ILE A 206 -4.94 14.01 -0.55
C ILE A 206 -3.65 14.80 -0.78
N ARG A 207 -2.77 14.82 0.23
CA ARG A 207 -1.43 15.40 0.16
C ARG A 207 -0.39 14.32 0.45
N CYS A 208 0.72 14.28 -0.30
CA CYS A 208 1.82 13.34 -0.08
C CYS A 208 3.12 14.07 0.26
N GLU A 209 3.82 13.62 1.30
CA GLU A 209 5.16 14.12 1.66
C GLU A 209 6.19 13.00 1.57
N GLN A 210 7.43 13.40 1.27
CA GLN A 210 8.59 12.54 1.36
C GLN A 210 9.11 12.57 2.80
N THR A 211 9.35 11.39 3.38
CA THR A 211 9.94 11.29 4.72
C THR A 211 11.24 10.52 4.59
N ASP A 212 12.35 11.21 4.88
CA ASP A 212 13.69 10.65 4.86
C ASP A 212 14.23 10.69 6.29
N GLY A 213 14.79 9.59 6.77
CA GLY A 213 15.28 9.47 8.14
C GLY A 213 16.18 8.26 8.35
N ARG A 214 16.67 8.05 9.58
CA ARG A 214 17.62 6.98 9.89
C ARG A 214 17.24 6.25 11.18
N VAL A 215 17.05 4.93 11.10
CA VAL A 215 16.63 4.06 12.22
C VAL A 215 17.56 2.86 12.30
N ASN A 216 18.15 2.61 13.48
CA ASN A 216 19.10 1.52 13.72
C ASN A 216 20.25 1.48 12.68
N GLY A 217 20.78 2.66 12.34
CA GLY A 217 21.84 2.83 11.36
C GLY A 217 21.41 2.75 9.89
N ARG A 218 20.18 2.28 9.60
CA ARG A 218 19.63 2.19 8.24
C ARG A 218 18.84 3.43 7.85
N GLU A 219 19.07 3.94 6.66
CA GLU A 219 18.25 5.00 6.08
C GLU A 219 16.89 4.46 5.66
N TYR A 220 15.87 5.28 5.85
CA TYR A 220 14.48 5.00 5.51
C TYR A 220 13.94 6.13 4.65
N HIS A 221 13.65 5.80 3.39
CA HIS A 221 13.02 6.69 2.42
C HIS A 221 11.57 6.26 2.21
N GLY A 222 10.65 7.05 2.75
CA GLY A 222 9.22 6.77 2.79
C GLY A 222 8.38 7.83 2.10
N LEU A 223 7.08 7.52 1.99
CA LEU A 223 6.04 8.50 1.68
C LEU A 223 5.01 8.47 2.82
N VAL A 224 4.52 9.64 3.19
CA VAL A 224 3.39 9.83 4.11
C VAL A 224 2.26 10.50 3.35
N TYR A 225 1.04 10.01 3.55
CA TYR A 225 -0.16 10.52 2.91
C TYR A 225 -1.10 11.11 3.96
N PHE A 226 -1.61 12.30 3.69
CA PHE A 226 -2.55 13.03 4.52
C PHE A 226 -3.87 13.12 3.76
N ALA A 227 -4.99 12.85 4.43
CA ALA A 227 -6.30 13.27 3.93
C ALA A 227 -6.54 14.72 4.37
N THR A 228 -7.06 15.55 3.48
CA THR A 228 -7.33 16.97 3.76
C THR A 228 -8.82 17.31 3.66
N ASP A 229 -9.19 18.51 4.08
CA ASP A 229 -10.40 19.20 3.63
C ASP A 229 -10.09 19.98 2.33
N ASP A 230 -11.09 20.69 1.81
CA ASP A 230 -11.01 21.53 0.60
C ASP A 230 -10.09 22.76 0.80
N ASN A 231 -9.78 23.12 2.05
CA ASN A 231 -8.85 24.19 2.42
C ASN A 231 -7.39 23.68 2.56
N GLY A 232 -7.16 22.36 2.47
CA GLY A 232 -5.86 21.72 2.64
C GLY A 232 -5.49 21.35 4.09
N ASN A 233 -6.37 21.58 5.07
CA ASN A 233 -6.19 21.19 6.47
C ASN A 233 -6.30 19.68 6.62
N THR A 234 -5.51 19.06 7.50
CA THR A 234 -5.52 17.60 7.66
C THR A 234 -6.70 17.11 8.51
N ILE A 235 -7.57 16.27 7.93
CA ILE A 235 -8.78 15.75 8.62
C ILE A 235 -8.56 14.41 9.34
N ALA A 236 -7.40 13.78 9.19
CA ALA A 236 -7.08 12.49 9.80
C ALA A 236 -5.58 12.33 10.09
N SER A 237 -5.24 11.41 11.01
CA SER A 237 -3.85 11.07 11.33
C SER A 237 -3.09 10.55 10.09
N PRO A 238 -1.80 10.91 9.89
CA PRO A 238 -1.11 10.63 8.64
C PRO A 238 -0.86 9.14 8.36
N PHE A 239 -1.06 8.72 7.12
CA PHE A 239 -0.89 7.34 6.67
C PHE A 239 0.50 7.10 6.08
N LYS A 240 1.35 6.35 6.80
CA LYS A 240 2.59 5.80 6.25
C LYS A 240 2.29 4.93 5.02
N ALA A 241 3.05 5.07 3.94
CA ALA A 241 2.87 4.29 2.70
C ALA A 241 2.75 2.77 2.92
N SER A 242 3.50 2.22 3.88
CA SER A 242 3.45 0.80 4.27
C SER A 242 2.07 0.34 4.77
N ARG A 243 1.26 1.24 5.34
CA ARG A 243 -0.13 0.98 5.79
C ARG A 243 -1.17 1.05 4.67
N LEU A 244 -0.85 1.67 3.53
CA LEU A 244 -1.71 1.74 2.34
C LEU A 244 -1.43 0.56 1.38
N GLY A 245 -0.15 0.26 1.14
CA GLY A 245 0.28 -0.91 0.37
C GLY A 245 1.47 -0.63 -0.54
N LYS A 246 2.00 -1.69 -1.18
CA LYS A 246 3.20 -1.62 -2.04
C LYS A 246 3.08 -0.62 -3.21
N PHE A 247 1.87 -0.34 -3.68
CA PHE A 247 1.63 0.62 -4.77
C PHE A 247 1.83 2.09 -4.35
N ALA A 248 1.90 2.37 -3.04
CA ALA A 248 2.05 3.70 -2.47
C ALA A 248 3.48 3.96 -1.95
N SER A 249 4.39 2.99 -2.03
CA SER A 249 5.77 3.14 -1.56
C SER A 249 6.57 4.10 -2.44
N ARG A 250 7.56 4.76 -1.84
CA ARG A 250 8.50 5.66 -2.54
C ARG A 250 9.04 5.02 -3.82
N THR A 251 9.60 3.81 -3.70
CA THR A 251 10.08 2.99 -4.81
C THR A 251 9.07 2.75 -5.94
N ALA A 252 7.78 2.57 -5.62
CA ALA A 252 6.74 2.33 -6.62
C ALA A 252 6.30 3.62 -7.34
N ILE A 253 6.35 4.76 -6.65
CA ILE A 253 6.08 6.09 -7.22
C ILE A 253 7.27 6.54 -8.08
N ASP A 254 8.51 6.41 -7.58
CA ASP A 254 9.73 6.71 -8.36
C ASP A 254 9.80 5.86 -9.64
N SER A 255 9.53 4.55 -9.53
CA SER A 255 9.48 3.65 -10.68
C SER A 255 8.34 3.96 -11.67
N ARG A 256 7.34 4.78 -11.30
CA ARG A 256 6.32 5.30 -12.24
C ARG A 256 6.80 6.60 -12.87
N MET A 257 7.39 7.50 -12.08
CA MET A 257 7.94 8.77 -12.57
C MET A 257 9.03 8.54 -13.61
N GLU A 258 9.90 7.55 -13.41
CA GLU A 258 10.94 7.20 -14.39
C GLU A 258 10.33 6.72 -15.72
N ARG A 259 9.43 5.73 -15.68
CA ARG A 259 8.72 5.23 -16.88
C ARG A 259 7.87 6.29 -17.57
N ALA A 260 7.45 7.34 -16.86
CA ALA A 260 6.69 8.45 -17.42
C ALA A 260 7.57 9.46 -18.17
N LYS A 261 8.91 9.45 -18.02
CA LYS A 261 9.82 10.29 -18.81
C LYS A 261 9.77 9.93 -20.29
N ASP A 262 9.81 8.63 -20.60
CA ASP A 262 9.90 8.12 -21.97
C ASP A 262 8.54 8.01 -22.68
N ASN A 263 7.43 8.09 -21.92
CA ASN A 263 6.08 7.71 -22.39
C ASN A 263 5.03 8.83 -22.31
N ILE A 264 5.46 10.09 -22.14
CA ILE A 264 4.59 11.28 -22.16
C ILE A 264 4.80 12.03 -23.48
N ASP A 265 3.73 12.15 -24.26
CA ASP A 265 3.66 13.11 -25.36
C ASP A 265 2.98 14.39 -24.85
N ILE A 266 3.72 15.50 -24.89
CA ILE A 266 3.21 16.81 -24.44
C ILE A 266 2.38 17.54 -25.48
N ARG A 267 2.41 17.12 -26.76
CA ARG A 267 1.83 17.87 -27.88
C ARG A 267 0.31 18.09 -27.76
N PRO A 268 -0.53 17.08 -27.41
CA PRO A 268 -1.98 17.27 -27.35
C PRO A 268 -2.39 18.24 -26.24
N THR A 269 -1.82 18.08 -25.05
CA THR A 269 -2.07 18.97 -23.91
C THR A 269 -1.56 20.39 -24.20
N LYS A 270 -0.38 20.52 -24.82
CA LYS A 270 0.18 21.83 -25.22
C LYS A 270 -0.72 22.55 -26.22
N GLN A 271 -1.26 21.85 -27.22
CA GLN A 271 -2.19 22.43 -28.19
C GLN A 271 -3.46 22.93 -27.49
N SER A 272 -4.11 22.06 -26.71
CA SER A 272 -5.35 22.39 -25.98
C SER A 272 -5.19 23.58 -25.04
N VAL A 273 -4.07 23.66 -24.32
CA VAL A 273 -3.74 24.79 -23.42
C VAL A 273 -3.40 26.06 -24.21
N SER A 274 -2.74 25.95 -25.37
CA SER A 274 -2.45 27.10 -26.25
C SER A 274 -3.72 27.73 -26.81
N GLU A 275 -4.65 26.92 -27.30
CA GLU A 275 -5.95 27.34 -27.83
C GLU A 275 -6.79 28.02 -26.74
N ALA A 276 -6.95 27.36 -25.58
CA ALA A 276 -7.65 27.94 -24.43
C ALA A 276 -7.03 29.29 -24.00
N MET A 277 -5.71 29.43 -24.02
CA MET A 277 -5.03 30.67 -23.65
C MET A 277 -5.22 31.79 -24.69
N ALA A 278 -5.19 31.47 -25.98
CA ALA A 278 -5.39 32.43 -27.06
C ALA A 278 -6.84 32.98 -27.10
N GLU A 279 -7.82 32.14 -26.77
CA GLU A 279 -9.23 32.52 -26.70
C GLU A 279 -9.59 33.34 -25.44
N SER A 280 -8.74 33.35 -24.40
CA SER A 280 -9.12 33.85 -23.07
C SER A 280 -8.84 35.33 -22.82
N SER A 281 -9.82 36.01 -22.23
CA SER A 281 -9.75 37.42 -21.83
C SER A 281 -9.15 37.66 -20.44
N GLY A 282 -9.09 36.63 -19.58
CA GLY A 282 -8.54 36.75 -18.23
C GLY A 282 -8.44 35.42 -17.47
N LYS A 283 -8.13 35.49 -16.16
CA LYS A 283 -7.84 34.32 -15.30
C LYS A 283 -8.97 33.29 -15.28
N ASP A 284 -10.16 33.72 -14.89
CA ASP A 284 -11.26 32.80 -14.59
C ASP A 284 -11.85 32.22 -15.88
N ASP A 285 -11.86 33.03 -16.94
CA ASP A 285 -12.19 32.67 -18.32
C ASP A 285 -11.23 31.61 -18.90
N PHE A 286 -9.93 31.71 -18.59
CA PHE A 286 -8.94 30.68 -18.93
C PHE A 286 -9.13 29.38 -18.14
N ILE A 287 -9.40 29.47 -16.84
CA ILE A 287 -9.68 28.30 -16.00
C ILE A 287 -10.97 27.61 -16.47
N ALA A 288 -12.00 28.36 -16.84
CA ALA A 288 -13.24 27.83 -17.42
C ALA A 288 -12.99 27.08 -18.74
N ARG A 289 -12.29 27.71 -19.70
CA ARG A 289 -11.95 27.08 -20.99
C ARG A 289 -11.05 25.85 -20.89
N LEU A 290 -10.20 25.78 -19.87
CA LEU A 290 -9.43 24.57 -19.58
C LEU A 290 -10.34 23.46 -19.02
N LYS A 291 -11.25 23.78 -18.10
CA LYS A 291 -12.23 22.83 -17.57
C LYS A 291 -13.17 22.27 -18.65
N GLU A 292 -13.64 23.10 -19.58
CA GLU A 292 -14.41 22.67 -20.76
C GLU A 292 -13.64 21.65 -21.62
N ARG A 293 -12.31 21.76 -21.68
CA ARG A 293 -11.40 20.83 -22.37
C ARG A 293 -10.97 19.64 -21.49
N ASN A 294 -11.57 19.44 -20.32
CA ASN A 294 -11.18 18.45 -19.30
C ASN A 294 -9.71 18.57 -18.84
N ILE A 295 -9.23 19.80 -18.65
CA ILE A 295 -7.90 20.12 -18.11
C ILE A 295 -8.07 20.96 -16.83
N ASP A 296 -7.61 20.45 -15.69
CA ASP A 296 -7.53 21.24 -14.46
C ASP A 296 -6.19 21.99 -14.37
N LEU A 297 -6.23 23.24 -13.90
CA LEU A 297 -5.06 24.08 -13.64
C LEU A 297 -4.89 24.32 -12.14
N ILE A 298 -3.86 23.71 -11.57
CA ILE A 298 -3.44 23.93 -10.18
C ILE A 298 -2.36 25.01 -10.14
N LEU A 299 -2.73 26.17 -9.58
CA LEU A 299 -1.80 27.25 -9.25
C LEU A 299 -1.38 27.13 -7.78
N ARG A 300 -0.09 27.30 -7.50
CA ARG A 300 0.48 27.34 -6.15
C ARG A 300 1.03 28.74 -5.89
N HIS A 301 0.55 29.37 -4.82
CA HIS A 301 0.93 30.71 -4.41
C HIS A 301 1.91 30.68 -3.23
N THR A 302 2.81 31.65 -3.14
CA THR A 302 3.59 31.94 -1.94
C THR A 302 2.72 32.64 -0.90
N ASP A 303 3.21 32.77 0.34
CA ASP A 303 2.54 33.53 1.41
C ASP A 303 2.28 35.00 1.03
N THR A 304 3.07 35.53 0.09
CA THR A 304 2.91 36.86 -0.51
C THR A 304 1.94 36.92 -1.70
N GLY A 305 1.23 35.83 -2.00
CA GLY A 305 0.22 35.75 -3.06
C GLY A 305 0.74 35.44 -4.48
N ARG A 306 2.05 35.43 -4.71
CA ARG A 306 2.66 35.21 -6.04
C ARG A 306 2.59 33.75 -6.48
N ILE A 307 2.19 33.50 -7.72
CA ILE A 307 2.25 32.18 -8.37
C ILE A 307 3.72 31.75 -8.53
N TYR A 308 4.11 30.68 -7.82
CA TYR A 308 5.44 30.04 -7.95
C TYR A 308 5.37 28.67 -8.63
N GLY A 309 4.17 28.10 -8.76
CA GLY A 309 3.95 26.83 -9.44
C GLY A 309 2.65 26.83 -10.25
N ALA A 310 2.71 26.30 -11.47
CA ALA A 310 1.55 26.00 -12.29
C ALA A 310 1.62 24.53 -12.72
N THR A 311 0.52 23.80 -12.64
CA THR A 311 0.47 22.38 -13.02
C THR A 311 -0.85 22.07 -13.68
N PHE A 312 -0.77 21.56 -14.90
CA PHE A 312 -1.91 21.22 -15.76
C PHE A 312 -2.17 19.72 -15.65
N ILE A 313 -3.43 19.34 -15.46
CA ILE A 313 -3.88 17.96 -15.30
C ILE A 313 -4.86 17.67 -16.43
N ASP A 314 -4.37 17.03 -17.49
CA ASP A 314 -5.18 16.65 -18.64
C ASP A 314 -5.83 15.30 -18.39
N HIS A 315 -7.16 15.28 -18.23
CA HIS A 315 -7.92 14.06 -17.98
C HIS A 315 -8.17 13.21 -19.23
N ASN A 316 -8.02 13.79 -20.43
CA ASN A 316 -8.17 13.08 -21.70
C ASN A 316 -6.96 12.19 -21.95
N THR A 317 -5.75 12.76 -21.88
CA THR A 317 -4.49 12.00 -22.04
C THR A 317 -4.01 11.33 -20.76
N ARG A 318 -4.64 11.65 -19.61
CA ARG A 318 -4.23 11.27 -18.25
C ARG A 318 -2.79 11.70 -17.92
N THR A 319 -2.40 12.90 -18.35
CA THR A 319 -1.05 13.43 -18.17
C THR A 319 -1.07 14.62 -17.21
N VAL A 320 -0.13 14.64 -16.26
CA VAL A 320 0.10 15.77 -15.36
C VAL A 320 1.42 16.43 -15.70
N LEU A 321 1.39 17.74 -15.99
CA LEU A 321 2.52 18.50 -16.49
C LEU A 321 2.69 19.80 -15.72
N ASN A 322 3.88 20.02 -15.15
CA ASN A 322 4.30 21.35 -14.75
C ASN A 322 4.30 22.27 -15.98
N GLY A 323 3.78 23.49 -15.82
CA GLY A 323 3.64 24.45 -16.92
C GLY A 323 4.94 24.72 -17.68
N SER A 324 6.09 24.74 -16.97
CA SER A 324 7.40 24.89 -17.61
C SER A 324 7.76 23.76 -18.59
N ARG A 325 7.19 22.55 -18.45
CA ARG A 325 7.39 21.44 -19.38
C ARG A 325 6.48 21.52 -20.61
N LEU A 326 5.32 22.18 -20.51
CA LEU A 326 4.46 22.47 -21.66
C LEU A 326 5.07 23.58 -22.55
N GLY A 327 5.70 24.58 -21.93
CA GLY A 327 6.38 25.66 -22.61
C GLY A 327 6.68 26.84 -21.69
N ARG A 328 7.61 27.71 -22.09
CA ARG A 328 8.00 28.90 -21.31
C ARG A 328 6.80 29.81 -21.00
N GLN A 329 5.88 29.96 -21.96
CA GLN A 329 4.66 30.76 -21.85
C GLN A 329 3.64 30.21 -20.84
N PHE A 330 3.71 28.93 -20.48
CA PHE A 330 2.82 28.29 -19.49
C PHE A 330 3.49 28.15 -18.11
N SER A 331 4.72 28.66 -17.95
CA SER A 331 5.43 28.65 -16.67
C SER A 331 4.73 29.54 -15.63
N ALA A 332 4.93 29.23 -14.35
CA ALA A 332 4.38 30.00 -13.23
C ALA A 332 4.65 31.51 -13.35
N ASN A 333 5.87 31.91 -13.72
CA ASN A 333 6.24 33.32 -13.90
C ASN A 333 5.53 33.97 -15.09
N ALA A 334 5.32 33.26 -16.20
CA ALA A 334 4.62 33.79 -17.36
C ALA A 334 3.12 33.95 -17.09
N LEU A 335 2.52 33.03 -16.33
CA LEU A 335 1.14 33.15 -15.86
C LEU A 335 1.00 34.26 -14.80
N GLU A 336 1.95 34.42 -13.88
CA GLU A 336 1.99 35.56 -12.95
C GLU A 336 1.99 36.89 -13.71
N GLN A 337 2.90 37.06 -14.68
CA GLN A 337 2.97 38.28 -15.50
C GLN A 337 1.67 38.53 -16.25
N TRP A 338 1.09 37.50 -16.87
CA TRP A 338 -0.16 37.64 -17.60
C TRP A 338 -1.35 38.01 -16.72
N LEU A 339 -1.52 37.31 -15.60
CA LEU A 339 -2.70 37.40 -14.75
C LEU A 339 -2.65 38.62 -13.81
N THR A 340 -1.45 39.08 -13.44
CA THR A 340 -1.26 40.22 -12.53
C THR A 340 -0.97 41.53 -13.28
N ALA A 341 -0.23 41.51 -14.40
CA ALA A 341 0.15 42.71 -15.14
C ALA A 341 -0.59 42.88 -16.49
N GLY A 342 -1.40 41.91 -16.92
CA GLY A 342 -2.18 41.97 -18.17
C GLY A 342 -1.38 41.74 -19.45
N GLU A 343 -0.06 41.57 -19.37
CA GLU A 343 0.81 41.31 -20.52
C GLU A 343 0.61 39.89 -21.04
N ARG A 344 -0.12 39.74 -22.16
CA ARG A 344 -0.33 38.43 -22.81
C ARG A 344 1.00 37.84 -23.30
N PRO A 345 1.41 36.64 -22.82
CA PRO A 345 2.56 35.93 -23.36
C PRO A 345 2.32 35.57 -24.84
N SER A 346 3.35 35.71 -25.67
CA SER A 346 3.24 35.39 -27.10
C SER A 346 3.04 33.88 -27.32
N VAL A 347 1.80 33.48 -27.58
CA VAL A 347 1.42 32.13 -27.98
C VAL A 347 1.41 32.06 -29.50
N VAL A 348 2.55 31.69 -30.11
CA VAL A 348 2.60 31.41 -31.55
C VAL A 348 1.88 30.10 -31.83
N PRO A 349 0.84 30.06 -32.68
CA PRO A 349 0.18 28.81 -33.07
C PRO A 349 1.16 27.87 -33.77
N VAL A 350 1.08 26.57 -33.48
CA VAL A 350 1.89 25.57 -34.18
C VAL A 350 1.34 25.41 -35.59
N GLN A 351 1.99 26.03 -36.57
CA GLN A 351 1.68 25.78 -37.98
C GLN A 351 2.16 24.38 -38.40
N PRO A 352 1.44 23.69 -39.32
CA PRO A 352 1.88 22.40 -39.84
C PRO A 352 3.15 22.56 -40.68
N ASP A 353 4.17 21.79 -40.32
CA ASP A 353 5.54 21.90 -40.82
C ASP A 353 5.65 21.49 -42.30
N THR A 354 5.64 22.47 -43.20
CA THR A 354 5.77 22.25 -44.65
C THR A 354 7.23 22.40 -45.05
N ARG A 355 7.97 21.30 -45.07
CA ARG A 355 9.39 21.29 -45.44
C ARG A 355 9.60 21.78 -46.87
N GLN A 356 10.42 22.81 -47.04
CA GLN A 356 11.13 23.10 -48.29
C GLN A 356 12.63 22.94 -48.02
N GLU A 357 13.29 22.07 -48.80
CA GLU A 357 14.75 21.90 -48.74
C GLU A 357 15.44 22.93 -49.64
N GLN A 358 16.47 23.60 -49.11
CA GLN A 358 17.51 24.29 -49.90
C GLN A 358 18.89 24.13 -49.23
N PRO A 359 20.01 24.21 -49.99
CA PRO A 359 21.21 23.42 -49.69
C PRO A 359 22.29 24.15 -48.90
N GLN A 360 23.20 23.38 -48.27
CA GLN A 360 24.44 23.88 -47.66
C GLN A 360 25.57 24.08 -48.69
N PRO A 361 26.47 25.05 -48.48
CA PRO A 361 27.77 25.11 -49.13
C PRO A 361 28.90 24.51 -48.25
N ASP A 362 29.86 23.83 -48.89
CA ASP A 362 31.10 23.32 -48.28
C ASP A 362 32.14 24.43 -48.00
N THR A 363 32.92 24.31 -46.93
CA THR A 363 34.37 24.65 -46.97
C THR A 363 35.16 24.01 -45.81
N GLN A 364 36.41 23.64 -46.08
CA GLN A 364 37.33 22.92 -45.17
C GLN A 364 38.11 23.84 -44.21
N PRO A 365 38.65 23.32 -43.08
CA PRO A 365 39.63 24.01 -42.25
C PRO A 365 41.09 23.64 -42.62
N SER A 366 42.00 24.61 -42.51
CA SER A 366 43.45 24.50 -42.76
C SER A 366 44.30 24.41 -41.47
N GLN A 367 45.50 23.81 -41.55
CA GLN A 367 46.39 23.48 -40.42
C GLN A 367 47.66 24.35 -40.29
N SER A 368 48.21 24.35 -39.06
CA SER A 368 49.61 24.49 -38.62
C SER A 368 49.67 24.10 -37.12
N ASP A 369 50.76 23.74 -36.42
CA ASP A 369 52.13 23.26 -36.73
C ASP A 369 52.71 22.67 -35.40
N SER A 370 53.74 21.81 -35.31
CA SER A 370 54.50 20.98 -36.27
C SER A 370 55.33 19.90 -35.50
N GLN A 371 56.28 19.23 -36.17
CA GLN A 371 57.47 18.50 -35.63
C GLN A 371 57.29 17.23 -34.75
N GLN A 372 57.18 16.07 -35.43
CA GLN A 372 58.19 14.97 -35.56
C GLN A 372 59.11 14.53 -34.39
N PRO A 373 59.74 13.32 -34.46
CA PRO A 373 59.40 12.04 -35.14
C PRO A 373 59.64 10.85 -34.14
N ASP A 374 59.95 9.58 -34.43
CA ASP A 374 59.93 8.68 -35.61
C ASP A 374 59.69 7.24 -35.08
N SER A 375 58.94 6.32 -35.71
CA SER A 375 59.42 5.28 -36.64
C SER A 375 58.65 3.98 -36.31
N GLY A 376 58.36 3.02 -37.19
CA GLY A 376 58.46 2.98 -38.65
C GLY A 376 58.24 1.53 -39.14
N ASN A 377 57.34 1.34 -40.13
CA ASN A 377 57.15 0.11 -40.93
C ASN A 377 56.71 -1.20 -40.22
N ALA A 378 56.02 -2.15 -40.88
CA ALA A 378 55.42 -2.16 -42.22
C ALA A 378 54.32 -3.25 -42.35
N GLN A 379 53.49 -3.10 -43.40
CA GLN A 379 52.88 -4.16 -44.24
C GLN A 379 52.01 -5.24 -43.55
N SER A 380 50.69 -5.28 -43.81
CA SER A 380 50.01 -5.86 -45.01
C SER A 380 49.95 -7.41 -44.97
N ASN A 381 48.97 -8.12 -45.55
CA ASN A 381 47.69 -7.75 -46.17
C ASN A 381 46.76 -8.99 -46.16
N THR A 382 45.46 -8.82 -46.44
CA THR A 382 44.52 -9.83 -47.00
C THR A 382 44.50 -11.25 -46.40
N ALA A 383 43.42 -11.65 -45.72
CA ALA A 383 42.17 -12.19 -46.31
C ALA A 383 42.28 -13.65 -46.82
N GLY A 384 41.40 -14.52 -46.32
CA GLY A 384 41.31 -15.92 -46.74
C GLY A 384 40.39 -16.75 -45.82
N GLN A 385 39.12 -16.88 -46.18
CA GLN A 385 38.22 -17.86 -45.58
C GLN A 385 38.62 -19.27 -46.03
N GLN A 386 38.50 -20.30 -45.17
CA GLN A 386 37.47 -21.34 -45.30
C GLN A 386 37.65 -22.56 -44.36
N THR A 387 36.50 -23.17 -44.03
CA THR A 387 36.24 -24.60 -43.79
C THR A 387 36.87 -25.38 -42.62
N THR A 388 35.96 -25.80 -41.73
CA THR A 388 35.74 -27.17 -41.20
C THR A 388 36.82 -27.92 -40.40
N GLY A 389 36.40 -28.30 -39.17
CA GLY A 389 36.62 -29.64 -38.63
C GLY A 389 37.85 -29.84 -37.75
N GLY A 390 37.69 -30.64 -36.68
CA GLY A 390 38.83 -31.14 -35.90
C GLY A 390 38.73 -30.91 -34.40
N THR A 391 38.31 -31.96 -33.69
CA THR A 391 38.52 -32.19 -32.25
C THR A 391 39.91 -31.82 -31.73
N SER A 392 39.98 -31.16 -30.58
CA SER A 392 41.05 -31.35 -29.60
C SER A 392 40.58 -31.05 -28.18
N GLN A 393 41.05 -31.83 -27.21
CA GLN A 393 40.84 -31.59 -25.79
C GLN A 393 41.76 -30.47 -25.32
N GLY A 394 41.24 -29.51 -24.57
CA GLY A 394 42.02 -28.44 -23.95
C GLY A 394 41.38 -28.01 -22.64
N GLN A 395 42.11 -28.16 -21.53
CA GLN A 395 41.64 -27.77 -20.20
C GLN A 395 41.44 -26.24 -20.14
N GLN A 396 40.27 -25.78 -19.68
CA GLN A 396 40.09 -24.40 -19.23
C GLN A 396 39.55 -24.36 -17.81
N HIS A 397 40.13 -23.46 -17.00
CA HIS A 397 39.69 -23.14 -15.66
C HIS A 397 38.25 -22.58 -15.69
N GLY A 398 37.31 -23.32 -15.10
CA GLY A 398 35.99 -22.78 -14.79
C GLY A 398 36.07 -21.76 -13.65
N GLN A 399 36.07 -20.47 -13.98
CA GLN A 399 35.69 -19.44 -13.01
C GLN A 399 34.19 -19.58 -12.73
N GLY A 400 33.84 -19.97 -11.50
CA GLY A 400 32.45 -20.18 -11.12
C GLY A 400 31.66 -18.87 -11.02
N GLN A 401 30.82 -18.60 -12.02
CA GLN A 401 29.74 -17.62 -11.86
C GLN A 401 28.70 -18.17 -10.87
N SER A 402 28.66 -17.59 -9.67
CA SER A 402 27.66 -17.92 -8.67
C SER A 402 26.33 -17.20 -8.96
N GLN A 403 25.39 -17.89 -9.60
CA GLN A 403 24.00 -17.45 -9.64
C GLN A 403 23.41 -17.44 -8.22
N GLN A 404 23.43 -16.28 -7.56
CA GLN A 404 22.69 -16.12 -6.30
C GLN A 404 21.19 -16.03 -6.57
N GLN A 405 20.49 -17.15 -6.38
CA GLN A 405 19.03 -17.16 -6.22
C GLN A 405 18.63 -16.29 -5.01
N PHE A 406 18.00 -15.15 -5.27
CA PHE A 406 17.41 -14.32 -4.21
C PHE A 406 16.27 -15.07 -3.50
N ARG A 407 16.58 -15.69 -2.37
CA ARG A 407 15.57 -16.23 -1.45
C ARG A 407 14.76 -15.10 -0.83
N GLN A 408 13.43 -15.22 -0.88
CA GLN A 408 12.49 -14.31 -0.22
C GLN A 408 12.76 -14.25 1.30
N GLY A 409 13.04 -13.05 1.81
CA GLY A 409 13.25 -12.79 3.23
C GLY A 409 11.96 -12.45 3.97
N ASN A 410 11.77 -13.05 5.16
CA ASN A 410 10.60 -12.85 6.01
C ASN A 410 10.38 -11.39 6.46
N SER A 411 9.12 -10.92 6.39
CA SER A 411 8.67 -9.59 6.84
C SER A 411 8.38 -9.52 8.36
N SER A 412 9.31 -9.96 9.21
CA SER A 412 9.04 -10.27 10.63
C SER A 412 9.81 -9.41 11.65
N LEU A 413 10.30 -8.22 11.29
CA LEU A 413 11.38 -7.54 12.04
C LEU A 413 11.25 -6.00 12.18
N TYR A 414 10.03 -5.46 12.29
CA TYR A 414 9.78 -4.00 12.31
C TYR A 414 8.84 -3.50 13.42
N GLU A 415 8.82 -4.12 14.60
CA GLU A 415 7.92 -3.68 15.70
C GLU A 415 8.43 -3.82 17.15
N ASP A 416 9.66 -4.30 17.37
CA ASP A 416 10.34 -4.12 18.67
C ASP A 416 11.33 -2.93 18.53
N MET A 417 10.85 -1.71 18.77
CA MET A 417 11.64 -0.47 18.89
C MET A 417 10.99 0.46 19.93
N PRO A 418 11.76 1.05 20.86
CA PRO A 418 11.24 2.01 21.84
C PRO A 418 10.79 3.32 21.17
N SER A 419 10.01 4.10 21.91
CA SER A 419 9.47 5.41 21.48
C SER A 419 10.56 6.33 20.89
N ILE A 420 10.27 6.94 19.74
CA ILE A 420 11.15 7.87 19.03
C ILE A 420 10.58 9.28 19.20
N PRO A 421 11.34 10.25 19.76
CA PRO A 421 10.92 11.64 19.82
C PRO A 421 10.64 12.20 18.42
N GLY A 422 9.50 12.90 18.26
CA GLY A 422 9.04 13.40 16.95
C GLY A 422 8.11 12.45 16.17
N LEU A 423 7.73 11.29 16.74
CA LEU A 423 6.75 10.37 16.14
C LEU A 423 5.36 10.33 16.81
N ASP A 424 5.06 11.25 17.75
CA ASP A 424 3.76 11.32 18.45
C ASP A 424 2.54 11.57 17.53
N LEU A 425 2.77 11.96 16.27
CA LEU A 425 1.71 12.11 15.26
C LEU A 425 1.03 10.78 14.84
N PHE A 426 1.55 9.62 15.24
CA PHE A 426 1.02 8.31 14.81
C PHE A 426 0.07 7.68 15.82
N HIS A 427 -0.98 8.43 16.19
CA HIS A 427 -2.14 7.85 16.84
C HIS A 427 -2.75 6.74 15.95
N THR A 428 -3.18 5.65 16.57
CA THR A 428 -3.81 4.52 15.90
C THR A 428 -5.25 4.86 15.55
N GLY A 429 -5.61 4.81 14.26
CA GLY A 429 -6.97 5.11 13.81
C GLY A 429 -7.99 4.14 14.42
N PRO A 430 -9.28 4.54 14.54
CA PRO A 430 -10.25 3.99 15.50
C PRO A 430 -10.72 2.54 15.22
N GLY A 431 -10.25 1.94 14.12
CA GLY A 431 -10.45 0.53 13.79
C GLY A 431 -9.22 -0.37 13.98
N PHE A 432 -8.18 0.08 14.71
CA PHE A 432 -6.95 -0.69 14.98
C PHE A 432 -6.75 -0.88 16.48
N ASP A 433 -6.93 -2.10 16.97
CA ASP A 433 -6.47 -2.50 18.31
C ASP A 433 -4.98 -2.91 18.23
N ALA A 434 -4.13 -2.15 18.93
CA ALA A 434 -2.70 -2.43 19.05
C ALA A 434 -2.42 -3.66 19.93
N GLU A 435 -3.27 -3.92 20.92
CA GLU A 435 -3.17 -5.06 21.82
C GLU A 435 -3.57 -6.36 21.12
N GLU A 436 -4.64 -6.36 20.31
CA GLU A 436 -5.05 -7.52 19.49
C GLU A 436 -3.91 -7.95 18.53
N GLU A 437 -3.27 -7.00 17.84
CA GLU A 437 -2.14 -7.30 16.95
C GLU A 437 -0.89 -7.77 17.71
N ALA A 438 -0.60 -7.21 18.90
CA ALA A 438 0.48 -7.68 19.77
C ALA A 438 0.21 -9.11 20.27
N PHE A 439 -1.03 -9.40 20.70
CA PHE A 439 -1.49 -10.72 21.10
C PHE A 439 -1.35 -11.75 19.96
N TYR A 440 -1.77 -11.41 18.74
CA TYR A 440 -1.59 -12.30 17.59
C TYR A 440 -0.14 -12.61 17.28
N ARG A 441 0.75 -11.61 17.40
CA ARG A 441 2.20 -11.84 17.23
C ARG A 441 2.76 -12.77 18.30
N ALA A 442 2.34 -12.60 19.56
CA ALA A 442 2.72 -13.51 20.64
C ALA A 442 2.26 -14.95 20.35
N MET A 443 1.01 -15.14 19.90
CA MET A 443 0.44 -16.43 19.48
C MET A 443 1.16 -17.07 18.27
N GLN A 444 1.68 -16.26 17.35
CA GLN A 444 2.37 -16.73 16.14
C GLN A 444 3.88 -16.94 16.33
N ARG A 445 4.50 -16.33 17.36
CA ARG A 445 5.91 -16.53 17.73
C ARG A 445 6.15 -18.00 18.15
N ARG A 446 6.58 -18.85 17.19
CA ARG A 446 7.19 -20.15 17.50
C ARG A 446 8.33 -19.93 18.50
N LYS A 447 8.34 -20.67 19.61
CA LYS A 447 9.53 -20.74 20.49
C LYS A 447 10.73 -21.12 19.61
N LYS A 448 11.66 -20.18 19.40
CA LYS A 448 12.96 -20.50 18.77
C LYS A 448 13.56 -21.62 19.62
N LYS A 449 13.84 -22.79 19.01
CA LYS A 449 14.64 -23.82 19.69
C LYS A 449 15.90 -23.11 20.20
N LYS A 450 16.17 -23.16 21.51
CA LYS A 450 17.44 -22.69 22.06
C LYS A 450 18.52 -23.36 21.21
N ARG A 451 19.38 -22.56 20.54
CA ARG A 451 20.57 -23.12 19.89
C ARG A 451 21.27 -23.92 20.98
N ARG A 452 21.52 -25.22 20.74
CA ARG A 452 22.41 -25.98 21.62
C ARG A 452 23.68 -25.15 21.73
N GLY A 453 24.12 -24.91 22.97
CA GLY A 453 25.41 -24.24 23.21
C GLY A 453 26.53 -25.00 22.50
N PRO A 454 27.71 -24.38 22.33
CA PRO A 454 28.86 -25.11 21.80
C PRO A 454 29.04 -26.39 22.63
N LYS A 455 29.26 -27.52 21.94
CA LYS A 455 29.85 -28.67 22.61
C LYS A 455 31.26 -28.22 23.02
N LEU A 456 31.54 -28.31 24.32
CA LEU A 456 32.90 -28.29 24.85
C LEU A 456 33.64 -29.53 24.36
#